data_AF-A0A7W1GI90-F1
#
_entry.id   AF-A0A7W1GI90-F1
#
_cell.length_a   1.000
_cell.length_b   1.000
_cell.length_c   1.000
_cell.angle_alpha   90.00
_cell.angle_beta   90.00
_cell.angle_gamma   90.00
#
_symmetry.space_group_name_H-M   'P 1'
#
loop_
_entity.id
_entity.type
_entity.pdbx_description
1 polymer ?
#
loop_
_entity_poly.entity_id
_entity_poly.type
_entity_poly.pdbx_seq_one_letter_code
_entity_poly.pdbx_strand_id
1 'polypeptide(L)'
;MRLRPVRSKIYLPVVRFFVVSSDWKFVLAATLIGYLVPFFLRLKIGVVPVWLFTGCGALLVSIAFFNYIRIGRRPHWFQHTLRAAVSHPRERRALAVDGLRQPPRLWLR
;
A
#
# COMPACT_ATOMS: atom_id res chain seq x y z
N MET A 1 -33.96 11.95 10.76
CA MET A 1 -32.58 12.17 11.26
C MET A 1 -31.71 12.67 10.09
N ARG A 2 -31.02 13.82 10.23
CA ARG A 2 -30.06 14.30 9.20
C ARG A 2 -28.76 13.49 9.32
N LEU A 3 -28.31 12.86 8.23
CA LEU A 3 -27.01 12.22 8.16
C LEU A 3 -25.92 13.26 8.43
N ARG A 4 -25.28 13.18 9.60
CA ARG A 4 -24.06 13.95 9.88
C ARG A 4 -22.87 13.18 9.34
N PRO A 5 -21.92 13.83 8.65
CA PRO A 5 -20.69 13.18 8.23
C PRO A 5 -19.95 12.71 9.49
N VAL A 6 -19.73 11.40 9.61
CA VAL A 6 -18.92 10.81 10.67
C VAL A 6 -17.50 11.32 10.48
N ARG A 7 -17.01 12.15 11.41
CA ARG A 7 -15.63 12.64 11.38
C ARG A 7 -14.72 11.43 11.62
N SER A 8 -13.97 11.02 10.61
CA SER A 8 -12.96 9.98 10.71
C SER A 8 -11.75 10.48 11.52
N LYS A 9 -11.93 10.64 12.83
CA LYS A 9 -10.82 10.75 13.77
C LYS A 9 -11.20 9.86 14.93
N ILE A 10 -10.43 8.80 15.19
CA ILE A 10 -10.07 8.16 16.48
C ILE A 10 -9.47 6.78 16.16
N TYR A 11 -8.42 6.72 15.35
CA TYR A 11 -7.44 5.65 15.50
C TYR A 11 -6.09 6.33 15.42
N LEU A 12 -5.41 6.42 16.57
CA LEU A 12 -4.00 6.75 16.56
C LEU A 12 -3.32 5.57 15.84
N PRO A 13 -2.66 5.78 14.70
CA PRO A 13 -2.08 4.69 13.93
C PRO A 13 -1.10 3.94 14.82
N VAL A 14 -1.39 2.67 15.12
CA VAL A 14 -0.47 1.82 15.90
C VAL A 14 0.80 1.67 15.07
N VAL A 15 1.92 2.13 15.62
CA VAL A 15 3.24 2.00 15.03
C VAL A 15 3.86 0.73 15.57
N ARG A 16 4.23 -0.20 14.68
CA ARG A 16 4.97 -1.42 15.00
C ARG A 16 6.31 -1.36 14.27
N PHE A 17 7.41 -1.47 15.02
CA PHE A 17 8.77 -1.33 14.49
C PHE A 17 8.95 -0.11 13.57
N PHE A 18 8.61 1.08 14.07
CA PHE A 18 8.68 2.36 13.34
C PHE A 18 7.77 2.52 12.12
N VAL A 19 7.04 1.47 11.71
CA VAL A 19 6.10 1.50 10.58
C VAL A 19 4.66 1.51 11.07
N VAL A 20 3.80 2.30 10.42
CA VAL A 20 2.36 2.33 10.72
C VAL A 20 1.73 1.00 10.32
N SER A 21 0.86 0.44 11.16
CA SER A 21 0.10 -0.78 10.89
C SER A 21 -0.56 -0.85 9.50
N SER A 22 -1.03 0.29 8.95
CA SER A 22 -1.58 0.39 7.59
C SER A 22 -0.59 0.06 6.48
N ASP A 23 0.69 0.34 6.70
CA ASP A 23 1.75 0.30 5.68
C ASP A 23 2.51 -1.03 5.69
N TRP A 24 2.31 -1.86 6.73
CA TRP A 24 2.93 -3.18 6.86
C TRP A 24 2.65 -4.11 5.69
N LYS A 25 1.48 -4.02 5.07
CA LYS A 25 1.16 -4.79 3.85
C LYS A 25 2.16 -4.52 2.71
N PHE A 26 2.62 -3.28 2.57
CA PHE A 26 3.59 -2.91 1.53
C PHE A 26 5.00 -3.34 1.89
N VAL A 27 5.37 -3.22 3.18
CA VAL A 27 6.65 -3.74 3.68
C VAL A 27 6.74 -5.25 3.45
N LEU A 28 5.72 -6.00 3.85
CA LEU A 28 5.67 -7.46 3.66
C LEU A 28 5.71 -7.84 2.17
N ALA A 29 4.96 -7.14 1.32
CA ALA A 29 4.99 -7.37 -0.12
C ALA A 29 6.39 -7.11 -0.71
N ALA A 30 7.04 -6.00 -0.34
CA ALA A 30 8.38 -5.68 -0.80
C ALA A 30 9.43 -6.69 -0.32
N THR A 31 9.37 -7.12 0.94
CA THR A 31 10.24 -8.17 1.49
C THR A 31 10.02 -9.50 0.78
N LEU A 32 8.76 -9.88 0.53
CA LEU A 32 8.42 -11.09 -0.20
C LEU A 32 8.99 -11.05 -1.63
N ILE A 33 8.85 -9.94 -2.33
CA ILE A 33 9.43 -9.75 -3.67
C ILE A 33 10.95 -9.82 -3.62
N GLY A 34 11.59 -9.13 -2.67
CA GLY A 34 13.05 -9.13 -2.49
C GLY A 34 13.63 -10.51 -2.14
N TYR A 35 12.82 -11.38 -1.54
CA TYR A 35 13.16 -12.79 -1.33
C TYR A 35 12.93 -13.63 -2.58
N LEU A 36 11.76 -13.52 -3.21
CA LEU A 36 11.34 -14.37 -4.32
C LEU A 36 12.14 -14.12 -5.59
N VAL A 37 12.44 -12.87 -5.93
CA VAL A 37 13.19 -12.52 -7.15
C VAL A 37 14.55 -13.26 -7.21
N PRO A 38 15.45 -13.16 -6.22
CA PRO A 38 16.72 -13.87 -6.23
C PRO A 38 16.57 -15.38 -6.07
N PHE A 39 15.50 -15.85 -5.42
CA PHE A 39 15.19 -17.27 -5.33
C PHE A 39 14.86 -17.87 -6.70
N PHE A 40 13.94 -17.26 -7.45
CA PHE A 40 13.56 -17.72 -8.80
C PHE A 40 14.70 -17.60 -9.80
N LEU A 41 15.48 -16.51 -9.70
CA LEU A 41 16.65 -16.28 -10.55
C LEU A 41 17.88 -17.12 -10.13
N ARG A 42 17.76 -17.95 -9.08
CA ARG A 42 18.84 -18.78 -8.51
C ARG A 42 20.14 -18.00 -8.30
N LEU A 43 20.03 -16.75 -7.87
CA LEU A 43 21.17 -15.85 -7.69
C LEU A 43 22.04 -16.33 -6.53
N LYS A 44 23.33 -16.49 -6.82
CA LYS A 44 24.38 -16.88 -5.88
C LYS A 44 25.56 -15.94 -6.06
N ILE A 45 26.15 -15.50 -4.95
CA ILE A 45 27.42 -14.78 -4.97
C ILE A 45 28.45 -15.75 -4.41
N GLY A 46 29.29 -16.29 -5.29
CA GLY A 46 30.19 -17.40 -4.96
C GLY A 46 29.40 -18.64 -4.51
N VAL A 47 29.61 -19.06 -3.27
CA VAL A 47 28.96 -20.23 -2.65
C VAL A 47 27.67 -19.84 -1.91
N VAL A 48 27.47 -18.56 -1.61
CA VAL A 48 26.43 -18.10 -0.70
C VAL A 48 25.14 -17.79 -1.45
N PRO A 49 24.00 -18.38 -1.05
CA PRO A 49 22.70 -18.02 -1.59
C PRO A 49 22.31 -16.59 -1.21
N VAL A 50 22.01 -15.77 -2.21
CA VAL A 50 21.77 -14.33 -2.03
C VAL A 50 20.39 -14.02 -1.45
N TRP A 51 19.44 -14.95 -1.60
CA TRP A 51 18.03 -14.76 -1.27
C TRP A 51 17.77 -14.46 0.23
N LEU A 52 18.61 -14.95 1.14
CA LEU A 52 18.52 -14.62 2.56
C LEU A 52 18.85 -13.15 2.83
N PHE A 53 19.94 -12.67 2.23
CA PHE A 53 20.43 -11.30 2.44
C PHE A 53 19.54 -10.27 1.76
N THR A 54 19.02 -10.59 0.58
CA THR A 54 18.08 -9.68 -0.12
C THR A 54 16.73 -9.61 0.58
N GLY A 55 16.24 -10.68 1.20
CA GLY A 55 15.04 -10.64 2.03
C GLY A 55 15.21 -9.68 3.21
N CYS A 56 16.26 -9.87 4.01
CA CYS A 56 16.58 -8.99 5.14
C CYS A 56 16.85 -7.54 4.70
N GLY A 57 17.60 -7.35 3.62
CA GLY A 57 17.88 -6.05 3.03
C GLY A 57 16.60 -5.35 2.55
N ALA A 58 15.71 -6.06 1.86
CA ALA A 58 14.45 -5.52 1.38
C ALA A 58 13.53 -5.09 2.55
N LEU A 59 13.53 -5.83 3.65
CA LEU A 59 12.81 -5.44 4.87
C LEU A 59 13.36 -4.11 5.44
N LEU A 60 14.68 -4.03 5.65
CA LEU A 60 15.32 -2.82 6.20
C LEU A 60 15.12 -1.61 5.29
N VAL A 61 15.33 -1.77 3.98
CA VAL A 61 15.13 -0.71 2.98
C VAL A 61 13.67 -0.26 2.97
N SER A 62 12.71 -1.18 3.05
CA SER A 62 11.29 -0.83 3.10
C SER A 62 10.94 -0.02 4.35
N ILE A 63 11.43 -0.44 5.52
CA ILE A 63 11.23 0.29 6.77
C ILE A 63 11.85 1.69 6.67
N ALA A 64 13.09 1.79 6.19
CA ALA A 64 13.78 3.07 6.00
C ALA A 64 13.04 3.99 5.02
N PHE A 65 12.54 3.44 3.91
CA PHE A 65 11.75 4.16 2.91
C PHE A 65 10.46 4.74 3.49
N PHE A 66 9.68 3.93 4.23
CA PHE A 66 8.46 4.39 4.86
C PHE A 66 8.71 5.39 5.99
N ASN A 67 9.82 5.26 6.72
CA ASN A 67 10.23 6.25 7.72
C ASN A 67 10.61 7.58 7.05
N TYR A 68 11.43 7.53 6.00
CA TYR A 68 11.86 8.70 5.24
C TYR A 68 10.67 9.46 4.62
N ILE A 69 9.79 8.76 3.90
CA ILE A 69 8.63 9.38 3.23
C ILE A 69 7.60 9.93 4.22
N ARG A 70 7.56 9.40 5.45
CA ARG A 70 6.65 9.86 6.48
C ARG A 70 7.02 11.24 7.01
N ILE A 71 8.28 11.66 6.90
CA ILE A 71 8.72 13.01 7.26
C ILE A 71 8.02 14.01 6.32
N GLY A 72 7.06 14.77 6.85
CA GLY A 72 6.33 15.81 6.12
C GLY A 72 5.06 15.37 5.36
N ARG A 73 4.63 14.10 5.44
CA ARG A 73 3.42 13.61 4.74
C ARG A 73 2.30 13.16 5.68
N ARG A 74 1.05 13.33 5.22
CA ARG A 74 -0.17 12.91 5.94
C ARG A 74 -0.21 11.37 6.09
N PRO A 75 -0.86 10.82 7.12
CA PRO A 75 -1.06 9.37 7.24
C PRO A 75 -1.82 8.81 6.03
N HIS A 76 -1.54 7.57 5.64
CA HIS A 76 -2.10 6.89 4.45
C HIS A 76 -1.75 7.51 3.09
N TRP A 77 -0.81 8.47 3.04
CA TRP A 77 -0.41 9.13 1.79
C TRP A 77 -0.07 8.13 0.68
N PHE A 78 0.74 7.10 0.97
CA PHE A 78 1.17 6.14 -0.04
C PHE A 78 0.01 5.33 -0.64
N GLN A 79 -0.94 4.90 0.20
CA GLN A 79 -2.14 4.20 -0.27
C GLN A 79 -3.01 5.10 -1.15
N HIS A 80 -3.15 6.38 -0.78
CA HIS A 80 -3.89 7.34 -1.59
C HIS A 80 -3.20 7.62 -2.93
N THR A 81 -1.87 7.76 -2.92
CA THR A 81 -1.08 7.96 -4.14
C THR A 81 -1.15 6.75 -5.06
N LEU A 82 -1.02 5.53 -4.53
CA LEU A 82 -1.17 4.30 -5.32
C LEU A 82 -2.58 4.16 -5.90
N ARG A 83 -3.63 4.39 -5.09
CA ARG A 83 -5.00 4.41 -5.58
C ARG A 83 -5.18 5.48 -6.67
N ALA A 84 -4.59 6.65 -6.49
CA ALA A 84 -4.55 7.71 -7.49
C ALA A 84 -3.55 7.45 -8.63
N ALA A 85 -2.82 6.35 -8.68
CA ALA A 85 -2.09 5.93 -9.87
C ALA A 85 -2.94 4.93 -10.66
N VAL A 86 -3.57 3.99 -9.96
CA VAL A 86 -4.32 2.87 -10.56
C VAL A 86 -5.75 3.25 -10.99
N SER A 87 -6.43 4.14 -10.26
CA SER A 87 -7.86 4.41 -10.52
C SER A 87 -8.08 5.30 -11.73
N HIS A 88 -9.13 5.07 -12.51
CA HIS A 88 -9.46 5.90 -13.68
C HIS A 88 -9.91 7.32 -13.27
N PRO A 89 -9.62 8.39 -14.06
CA PRO A 89 -10.01 9.76 -13.71
C PRO A 89 -11.51 9.96 -13.38
N ARG A 90 -12.38 9.18 -14.03
CA ARG A 90 -13.84 9.21 -13.76
C ARG A 90 -14.18 8.68 -12.36
N GLU A 91 -13.54 7.60 -11.91
CA GLU A 91 -13.78 7.01 -10.59
C GLU A 91 -13.25 7.90 -9.46
N ARG A 92 -12.19 8.68 -9.71
CA ARG A 92 -11.64 9.63 -8.73
C ARG A 92 -12.55 10.81 -8.45
N ARG A 93 -13.39 11.18 -9.42
CA ARG A 93 -14.33 12.31 -9.33
C ARG A 93 -15.72 11.87 -8.88
N ALA A 94 -16.02 10.57 -8.95
CA ALA A 94 -17.29 10.02 -8.52
C ALA A 94 -17.37 10.03 -6.99
N LEU A 95 -18.45 10.60 -6.46
CA LEU A 95 -18.80 10.45 -5.06
C LEU A 95 -19.32 9.02 -4.84
N ALA A 96 -19.16 8.49 -3.62
CA ALA A 96 -19.70 7.16 -3.29
C ALA A 96 -21.21 7.03 -3.57
N VAL A 97 -21.93 8.16 -3.55
CA VAL A 97 -23.36 8.26 -3.87
C VAL A 97 -23.63 8.11 -5.37
N ASP A 98 -22.69 8.46 -6.24
CA ASP A 98 -22.88 8.42 -7.69
C ASP A 98 -22.99 6.99 -8.21
N GLY A 99 -22.34 6.02 -7.54
CA GLY A 99 -22.50 4.59 -7.84
C GLY A 99 -23.90 4.06 -7.52
N LEU A 100 -24.53 4.57 -6.46
CA LEU A 100 -25.89 4.17 -6.05
C LEU A 100 -26.98 4.73 -6.97
N ARG A 101 -26.69 5.79 -7.72
CA ARG A 101 -27.60 6.41 -8.70
C ARG A 101 -27.41 5.89 -10.12
N GLN A 102 -26.49 4.96 -10.37
CA GLN A 102 -26.34 4.39 -11.70
C GLN A 102 -27.56 3.52 -12.01
N PRO A 103 -28.35 3.84 -13.06
CA PRO A 103 -29.43 2.95 -13.48
C PRO A 103 -28.83 1.60 -13.88
N PRO A 104 -29.52 0.48 -13.62
CA PRO A 104 -29.07 -0.83 -14.07
C PRO A 104 -28.84 -0.76 -15.58
N ARG A 105 -27.61 -1.06 -16.02
CA ARG A 105 -27.23 -1.09 -17.43
C ARG A 105 -27.89 -2.31 -18.09
N LEU A 106 -29.18 -2.18 -18.37
CA LEU A 106 -30.02 -3.17 -19.06
C LEU A 106 -29.60 -3.43 -20.51
N TRP A 107 -28.64 -2.66 -21.06
CA TRP A 107 -28.26 -2.68 -22.47
C TRP A 107 -26.96 -3.44 -22.79
N LEU A 108 -26.40 -4.20 -21.84
CA LEU A 108 -25.25 -5.10 -22.07
C LEU A 108 -25.64 -6.57 -21.83
N ARG A 109 -26.67 -7.02 -22.52
CA ARG A 109 -27.00 -8.45 -22.70
C ARG A 109 -26.70 -8.86 -24.13
#